data_AF-A0A7X0LSB9-F1
#
_entry.id   AF-A0A7X0LSB9-F1
#
_cell.length_a   1.000
_cell.length_b   1.000
_cell.length_c   1.000
_cell.angle_alpha   90.00
_cell.angle_beta   90.00
_cell.angle_gamma   90.00
#
_symmetry.space_group_name_H-M   'P 1'
#
loop_
_entity.id
_entity.type
_entity.pdbx_description
1 polymer ?
#
loop_
_entity_poly.entity_id
_entity_poly.type
_entity_poly.pdbx_seq_one_letter_code
_entity_poly.pdbx_strand_id
1 'polypeptide(L)'
;MSLARRSLMEVAAARFGWRHAYGDTAQVDALLTEQTEAAYTDGAHHAALATAKNDDALAVQPGALDVRRRVLDDVLYLEGLLAGARNRNLPAALIERLEDAVDHGHELTVLLADTVRTTAAVHAATAGSHG
;
A
#
# COMPACT_ATOMS: atom_id res chain seq x y z
N MET A 1 20.60 17.93 -17.30
CA MET A 1 19.96 17.05 -16.29
C MET A 1 20.50 15.65 -16.46
N SER A 2 20.97 15.01 -15.38
CA SER A 2 21.66 13.70 -15.42
C SER A 2 20.72 12.55 -15.80
N LEU A 3 21.25 11.57 -16.54
CA LEU A 3 20.57 10.34 -16.96
C LEU A 3 19.99 9.54 -15.77
N ALA A 4 20.64 9.58 -14.60
CA ALA A 4 20.18 8.91 -13.38
C ALA A 4 18.83 9.48 -12.88
N ARG A 5 18.60 10.80 -13.07
CA ARG A 5 17.33 11.45 -12.70
C ARG A 5 16.20 11.06 -13.67
N ARG A 6 16.52 10.82 -14.94
CA ARG A 6 15.55 10.40 -15.97
C ARG A 6 15.05 8.98 -15.70
N SER A 7 15.95 8.07 -15.32
CA SER A 7 15.63 6.70 -14.92
C SER A 7 14.72 6.61 -13.69
N LEU A 8 15.00 7.36 -12.61
CA LEU A 8 14.14 7.36 -11.41
C LEU A 8 12.74 7.92 -11.69
N MET A 9 12.62 8.93 -12.55
CA MET A 9 11.32 9.48 -12.96
C MET A 9 10.54 8.53 -13.86
N GLU A 10 11.21 7.73 -14.70
CA GLU A 10 10.56 6.70 -15.52
C GLU A 10 10.09 5.51 -14.68
N VAL A 11 10.89 5.08 -13.71
CA VAL A 11 10.50 4.06 -12.72
C VAL A 11 9.33 4.56 -11.87
N ALA A 12 9.37 5.81 -11.40
CA ALA A 12 8.25 6.42 -10.71
C ALA A 12 7.01 6.54 -11.62
N ALA A 13 7.16 6.99 -12.87
CA ALA A 13 6.03 7.11 -13.79
C ALA A 13 5.39 5.76 -14.14
N ALA A 14 6.19 4.69 -14.26
CA ALA A 14 5.70 3.33 -14.41
C ALA A 14 5.00 2.83 -13.13
N ARG A 15 5.53 3.17 -11.96
CA ARG A 15 4.96 2.82 -10.64
C ARG A 15 3.63 3.55 -10.36
N PHE A 16 3.51 4.81 -10.78
CA PHE A 16 2.37 5.69 -10.51
C PHE A 16 1.38 5.80 -11.69
N GLY A 17 1.54 5.02 -12.76
CA GLY A 17 0.61 4.98 -13.90
C GLY A 17 0.55 6.27 -14.72
N TRP A 18 1.58 7.12 -14.65
CA TRP A 18 1.51 8.51 -15.13
C TRP A 18 1.45 8.71 -16.65
N ARG A 19 1.44 7.65 -17.48
CA ARG A 19 1.55 7.81 -18.94
C ARG A 19 0.61 6.99 -19.80
N HIS A 20 -0.14 6.03 -19.27
CA HIS A 20 -0.97 5.18 -20.12
C HIS A 20 -2.38 4.99 -19.55
N ALA A 21 -3.37 5.46 -20.31
CA ALA A 21 -4.78 5.15 -20.08
C ALA A 21 -5.18 4.02 -21.03
N TYR A 22 -5.84 3.00 -20.48
CA TYR A 22 -6.33 1.86 -21.24
C TYR A 22 -7.70 2.17 -21.82
N GLY A 23 -7.91 1.80 -23.09
CA GLY A 23 -9.13 2.14 -23.84
C GLY A 23 -10.26 1.11 -23.70
N ASP A 24 -9.93 -0.09 -23.23
CA ASP A 24 -10.87 -1.20 -23.05
C ASP A 24 -10.55 -2.00 -21.79
N THR A 25 -11.53 -2.81 -21.36
CA THR A 25 -11.43 -3.60 -20.13
C THR A 25 -10.44 -4.76 -20.25
N ALA A 26 -10.25 -5.33 -21.44
CA ALA A 26 -9.32 -6.46 -21.63
C ALA A 26 -7.87 -6.03 -21.39
N GLN A 27 -7.50 -4.83 -21.82
CA GLN A 27 -6.19 -4.25 -21.53
C GLN A 27 -5.98 -3.98 -20.03
N VAL A 28 -7.03 -3.50 -19.33
CA VAL A 28 -6.99 -3.30 -17.87
C VAL A 28 -6.82 -4.64 -17.16
N ASP A 29 -7.62 -5.64 -17.52
CA ASP A 29 -7.60 -6.98 -16.89
C ASP A 29 -6.25 -7.68 -17.10
N ALA A 30 -5.65 -7.52 -18.28
CA ALA A 30 -4.31 -8.03 -18.57
C ALA A 30 -3.26 -7.39 -17.65
N LEU A 31 -3.29 -6.06 -17.49
CA LEU A 31 -2.37 -5.37 -16.57
C LEU A 31 -2.58 -5.81 -15.12
N LEU A 32 -3.83 -5.91 -14.65
CA LEU A 32 -4.12 -6.34 -13.27
C LEU A 32 -3.62 -7.75 -13.00
N THR A 33 -3.72 -8.64 -13.99
CA THR A 33 -3.15 -9.99 -13.93
C THR A 33 -1.63 -9.94 -13.82
N GLU A 34 -0.96 -9.18 -14.68
CA GLU A 34 0.51 -9.01 -14.66
C GLU A 34 0.99 -8.45 -13.31
N GLN A 35 0.32 -7.42 -12.79
CA GLN A 35 0.63 -6.84 -11.48
C GLN A 35 0.47 -7.85 -10.35
N THR A 36 -0.57 -8.69 -10.41
CA THR A 36 -0.82 -9.73 -9.42
C THR A 36 0.27 -10.80 -9.45
N GLU A 37 0.65 -11.27 -10.64
CA GLU A 37 1.71 -12.28 -10.80
C GLU A 37 3.08 -11.76 -10.33
N ALA A 38 3.41 -10.50 -10.67
CA ALA A 38 4.62 -9.85 -10.19
C ALA A 38 4.63 -9.74 -8.66
N ALA A 39 3.52 -9.31 -8.06
CA ALA A 39 3.39 -9.21 -6.60
C ALA A 39 3.52 -10.57 -5.89
N TYR A 40 2.97 -11.65 -6.46
CA TYR A 40 3.14 -13.00 -5.91
C TYR A 40 4.58 -13.50 -5.99
N THR A 41 5.28 -13.18 -7.08
CA THR A 41 6.70 -13.52 -7.24
C THR A 41 7.54 -12.84 -6.16
N ASP A 42 7.31 -11.55 -5.92
CA ASP A 42 7.97 -10.79 -4.86
C ASP A 42 7.55 -11.27 -3.45
N GLY A 43 6.31 -11.71 -3.30
CA GLY A 43 5.73 -12.15 -2.02
C GLY A 43 6.48 -13.31 -1.37
N ALA A 44 7.03 -14.24 -2.15
CA ALA A 44 7.83 -15.34 -1.63
C ALA A 44 9.09 -14.85 -0.88
N HIS A 45 9.73 -13.79 -1.38
CA HIS A 45 10.87 -13.17 -0.72
C HIS A 45 10.46 -12.47 0.58
N HIS A 46 9.33 -11.75 0.57
CA HIS A 46 8.80 -11.10 1.77
C HIS A 46 8.50 -12.10 2.89
N ALA A 47 7.89 -13.24 2.57
CA ALA A 47 7.56 -14.28 3.54
C ALA A 47 8.82 -14.90 4.18
N ALA A 48 9.85 -15.20 3.39
CA ALA A 48 11.11 -15.73 3.88
C ALA A 48 11.82 -14.72 4.81
N LEU A 49 11.85 -13.44 4.42
CA LEU A 49 12.45 -12.37 5.23
C LEU A 49 11.70 -12.14 6.54
N ALA A 50 10.37 -12.13 6.50
CA ALA A 50 9.52 -11.98 7.68
C ALA A 50 9.70 -13.17 8.64
N THR A 51 9.77 -14.40 8.12
CA THR A 51 10.01 -15.60 8.93
C THR A 51 11.37 -15.55 9.63
N ALA A 52 12.40 -15.04 8.95
CA ALA A 52 13.75 -14.93 9.52
C ALA A 52 13.89 -13.81 10.55
N LYS A 53 13.06 -12.76 10.47
CA LYS A 53 13.21 -11.53 11.26
C LYS A 53 12.17 -11.35 12.36
N ASN A 54 10.98 -11.92 12.24
CA ASN A 54 9.90 -11.73 13.21
C ASN A 54 9.93 -12.82 14.29
N ASP A 55 11.04 -12.89 15.03
CA ASP A 55 11.24 -13.87 16.11
C ASP A 55 10.52 -13.50 17.42
N ASP A 56 10.12 -12.24 17.57
CA ASP A 56 9.23 -11.78 18.63
C ASP A 56 8.22 -10.71 18.17
N ALA A 57 7.34 -10.30 19.09
CA ALA A 57 6.31 -9.30 18.81
C ALA A 57 6.88 -7.93 18.42
N LEU A 58 7.98 -7.47 19.03
CA LEU A 58 8.60 -6.19 18.68
C LEU A 58 9.28 -6.25 17.32
N ALA A 59 9.81 -7.39 16.92
CA ALA A 59 10.48 -7.55 15.64
C ALA A 59 9.53 -7.36 14.44
N VAL A 60 8.22 -7.57 14.62
CA VAL A 60 7.17 -7.25 13.62
C VAL A 60 7.00 -5.73 13.43
N GLN A 61 7.29 -4.93 14.45
CA GLN A 61 6.91 -3.52 14.54
C GLN A 61 7.48 -2.65 13.40
N PRO A 62 8.77 -2.74 13.02
CA PRO A 62 9.32 -1.93 11.94
C PRO A 62 8.63 -2.19 10.59
N GLY A 63 8.34 -3.46 10.29
CA GLY A 63 7.66 -3.86 9.06
C GLY A 63 6.23 -3.32 9.00
N ALA A 64 5.46 -3.49 10.08
CA ALA A 64 4.09 -3.00 10.16
C ALA A 64 4.01 -1.46 10.08
N LEU A 65 4.93 -0.73 10.72
CA LEU A 65 5.03 0.73 10.62
C LEU A 65 5.32 1.20 9.20
N ASP A 66 6.25 0.53 8.51
CA ASP A 66 6.62 0.89 7.14
C ASP A 66 5.48 0.60 6.14
N VAL A 67 4.78 -0.53 6.29
CA VAL A 67 3.57 -0.83 5.50
C VAL A 67 2.48 0.21 5.78
N ARG A 68 2.18 0.53 7.05
CA ARG A 68 1.19 1.56 7.41
C ARG A 68 1.50 2.89 6.74
N ARG A 69 2.76 3.33 6.79
CA ARG A 69 3.20 4.59 6.19
C ARG A 69 2.96 4.60 4.67
N ARG A 70 3.34 3.54 3.96
CA ARG A 70 3.13 3.43 2.51
C ARG A 70 1.65 3.45 2.14
N VAL A 71 0.85 2.64 2.83
CA VAL A 71 -0.60 2.57 2.60
C VAL A 71 -1.25 3.92 2.85
N LEU A 72 -0.89 4.63 3.92
CA LEU A 72 -1.45 5.97 4.18
C LEU A 72 -1.10 6.97 3.08
N ASP A 73 0.13 6.94 2.57
CA ASP A 73 0.54 7.81 1.44
C ASP A 73 -0.28 7.51 0.17
N ASP A 74 -0.46 6.21 -0.15
CA ASP A 74 -1.28 5.76 -1.28
C ASP A 74 -2.77 6.16 -1.11
N VAL A 75 -3.32 6.06 0.11
CA VAL A 75 -4.70 6.46 0.42
C VAL A 75 -4.91 7.96 0.26
N LEU A 76 -3.98 8.78 0.74
CA LEU A 76 -4.04 10.24 0.54
C LEU A 76 -3.94 10.62 -0.95
N TYR A 77 -3.20 9.83 -1.74
CA TYR A 77 -3.20 10.00 -3.19
C TYR A 77 -4.56 9.65 -3.82
N LEU A 78 -5.20 8.56 -3.39
CA LEU A 78 -6.56 8.19 -3.82
C LEU A 78 -7.59 9.26 -3.48
N GLU A 79 -7.49 9.89 -2.30
CA GLU A 79 -8.34 11.04 -1.94
C GLU A 79 -8.17 12.20 -2.92
N GLY A 80 -6.95 12.47 -3.36
CA GLY A 80 -6.66 13.45 -4.40
C GLY A 80 -7.34 13.12 -5.73
N LEU A 81 -7.32 11.85 -6.15
CA LEU A 81 -8.03 11.39 -7.35
C LEU A 81 -9.55 11.54 -7.20
N LEU A 82 -10.11 11.14 -6.05
CA LEU A 82 -11.52 11.28 -5.74
C LEU A 82 -11.97 12.75 -5.76
N ALA A 83 -11.20 13.64 -5.13
CA ALA A 83 -11.46 15.08 -5.15
C ALA A 83 -11.44 15.63 -6.59
N GLY A 84 -10.47 15.21 -7.40
CA GLY A 84 -10.40 15.53 -8.82
C GLY A 84 -11.63 15.05 -9.60
N ALA A 85 -12.06 13.81 -9.37
CA ALA A 85 -13.21 13.21 -10.03
C ALA A 85 -14.51 13.94 -9.70
N ARG A 86 -14.73 14.25 -8.42
CA ARG A 86 -15.88 15.03 -7.94
C ARG A 86 -15.90 16.44 -8.53
N ASN A 87 -14.77 17.15 -8.48
CA ASN A 87 -14.66 18.52 -9.01
C ASN A 87 -14.92 18.62 -10.52
N ARG A 88 -14.67 17.54 -11.26
CA ARG A 88 -14.91 17.46 -12.71
C ARG A 88 -16.25 16.81 -13.07
N ASN A 89 -17.06 16.42 -12.10
CA ASN A 89 -18.31 15.69 -12.29
C ASN A 89 -18.10 14.44 -13.18
N LEU A 90 -17.05 13.66 -12.90
CA LEU A 90 -16.84 12.38 -13.58
C LEU A 90 -18.00 11.41 -13.29
N PRO A 91 -18.16 10.32 -14.07
CA PRO A 91 -19.26 9.39 -13.90
C PRO A 91 -19.41 8.88 -12.45
N ALA A 92 -20.65 8.85 -11.94
CA ALA A 92 -20.94 8.48 -10.55
C ALA A 92 -20.37 7.11 -10.16
N ALA A 93 -20.47 6.12 -11.04
CA ALA A 93 -19.91 4.79 -10.81
C ALA A 93 -18.38 4.80 -10.58
N LEU A 94 -17.63 5.73 -11.19
CA LEU A 94 -16.20 5.87 -10.93
C LEU A 94 -15.95 6.53 -9.56
N ILE A 95 -16.75 7.54 -9.22
CA ILE A 95 -16.67 8.23 -7.93
C ILE A 95 -16.95 7.26 -6.79
N GLU A 96 -18.00 6.45 -6.89
CA GLU A 96 -18.36 5.41 -5.91
C GLU A 96 -17.20 4.41 -5.70
N ARG A 97 -16.55 3.94 -6.77
CA ARG A 97 -15.41 3.03 -6.64
C ARG A 97 -14.17 3.68 -6.02
N LEU A 98 -13.97 4.98 -6.22
CA LEU A 98 -12.89 5.72 -5.57
C LEU A 98 -13.21 5.95 -4.08
N GLU A 99 -14.47 6.20 -3.73
CA GLU A 99 -14.94 6.28 -2.34
C GLU A 99 -14.70 4.96 -1.61
N ASP A 100 -15.15 3.84 -2.18
CA ASP A 100 -14.93 2.51 -1.63
C ASP A 100 -13.43 2.25 -1.40
N ALA A 101 -12.57 2.58 -2.37
CA ALA A 101 -11.13 2.36 -2.27
C ALA A 101 -10.48 3.21 -1.17
N VAL A 102 -10.90 4.48 -1.02
CA VAL A 102 -10.42 5.36 0.05
C VAL A 102 -10.85 4.83 1.41
N ASP A 103 -12.11 4.43 1.56
CA ASP A 103 -12.68 3.94 2.82
C ASP A 103 -11.96 2.66 3.29
N HIS A 104 -11.85 1.65 2.44
CA HIS A 104 -11.11 0.41 2.76
C HIS A 104 -9.62 0.68 3.01
N GLY A 105 -9.05 1.66 2.31
CA GLY A 105 -7.68 2.11 2.53
C GLY A 105 -7.48 2.66 3.95
N HIS A 106 -8.37 3.55 4.40
CA HIS A 106 -8.35 4.08 5.76
C HIS A 106 -8.53 2.99 6.81
N GLU A 107 -9.47 2.07 6.62
CA GLU A 107 -9.66 0.91 7.51
C GLU A 107 -8.36 0.12 7.67
N LEU A 108 -7.67 -0.18 6.56
CA LEU A 108 -6.38 -0.87 6.61
C LEU A 108 -5.32 -0.07 7.38
N THR A 109 -5.25 1.26 7.22
CA THR A 109 -4.29 2.07 7.99
C THR A 109 -4.54 2.06 9.50
N VAL A 110 -5.80 1.95 9.92
CA VAL A 110 -6.21 1.82 11.33
C VAL A 110 -5.81 0.45 11.85
N LEU A 111 -6.15 -0.63 11.14
CA LEU A 111 -5.79 -2.00 11.53
C LEU A 111 -4.27 -2.18 11.65
N LEU A 112 -3.49 -1.56 10.77
CA LEU A 112 -2.03 -1.58 10.87
C LEU A 112 -1.51 -0.79 12.09
N ALA A 113 -2.15 0.32 12.44
CA ALA A 113 -1.82 1.07 13.66
C ALA A 113 -2.12 0.24 14.92
N ASP A 114 -3.26 -0.45 14.95
CA ASP A 114 -3.65 -1.33 16.06
C ASP A 114 -2.74 -2.56 16.18
N THR A 115 -2.29 -3.10 15.04
CA THR A 115 -1.25 -4.13 15.01
C THR A 115 0.03 -3.64 15.70
N VAL A 116 0.52 -2.45 15.35
CA VAL A 116 1.71 -1.83 15.97
C VAL A 116 1.51 -1.53 17.47
N ARG A 117 0.30 -1.13 17.89
CA ARG A 117 -0.01 -0.95 19.33
C ARG A 117 0.00 -2.28 20.07
N THR A 118 -0.50 -3.34 19.44
CA THR A 118 -0.54 -4.69 20.01
C THR A 118 0.86 -5.22 20.27
N THR A 119 1.83 -4.99 19.37
CA THR A 119 3.21 -5.42 19.60
C THR A 119 3.81 -4.78 20.85
N ALA A 120 3.58 -3.48 21.05
CA ALA A 120 4.03 -2.77 22.26
C ALA A 120 3.33 -3.26 23.53
N ALA A 121 2.02 -3.51 23.47
CA ALA A 121 1.24 -4.01 24.61
C ALA A 121 1.70 -5.42 25.04
N VAL A 122 1.93 -6.32 24.08
CA VAL A 122 2.45 -7.66 24.34
C VAL A 122 3.82 -7.60 25.01
N HIS A 123 4.72 -6.77 24.50
CA HIS A 123 6.04 -6.59 25.10
C HIS A 123 5.99 -6.06 26.54
N ALA A 124 5.11 -5.08 26.81
CA ALA A 124 4.94 -4.55 28.16
C ALA A 124 4.40 -5.61 29.14
N ALA A 125 3.46 -6.44 28.69
CA ALA A 125 2.88 -7.52 29.51
C ALA A 125 3.89 -8.62 29.85
N THR A 126 4.78 -8.98 28.92
CA THR A 126 5.83 -9.97 29.18
C THR A 126 6.92 -9.42 30.09
N ALA A 127 7.32 -8.16 29.92
CA ALA A 127 8.29 -7.49 30.79
C ALA A 127 7.78 -7.33 32.24
N GLY A 128 6.48 -7.10 32.44
CA GLY A 128 5.87 -7.00 33.78
C GLY A 128 5.66 -8.34 34.50
N SER A 129 5.84 -9.48 33.83
CA SER A 129 5.67 -10.83 34.41
C SER A 129 6.95 -11.40 35.05
N HIS A 130 8.04 -10.63 35.05
CA HIS A 130 9.35 -11.02 35.58
C HIS A 130 9.89 -10.07 36.67
N GLY A 131 9.05 -9.20 37.23
CA GLY A 131 9.36 -8.35 38.39
C GLY A 131 8.51 -8.73 39.60
#